data_AF-A0A125RC98-F1
#
_entry.id   AF-A0A125RC98-F1
#
_cell.length_a   1.000
_cell.length_b   1.000
_cell.length_c   1.000
_cell.angle_alpha   90.00
_cell.angle_beta   90.00
_cell.angle_gamma   90.00
#
_symmetry.space_group_name_H-M   'P 1'
#
loop_
_entity.id
_entity.type
_entity.pdbx_description
1 polymer ?
#
loop_
_entity_poly.entity_id
_entity_poly.type
_entity_poly.pdbx_seq_one_letter_code
_entity_poly.pdbx_strand_id
1 'polypeptide(L)'
;MNVTKVWNDSDDHDGFRPQNVTFVLLANGNETANVTLSGTGNVWTASFNDLPVYANGSAIVYTIKELTVEYYNSTVTNSSLSNYTITNTRIVEFTSVNVTKVWDDDR
;
A
#
# COMPACT_ATOMS: atom_id res chain seq x y z
N MET A 1 -14.33 -8.64 -5.28
CA MET A 1 -13.07 -8.62 -4.54
C MET A 1 -12.90 -7.26 -3.89
N ASN A 2 -12.68 -7.18 -2.59
CA ASN A 2 -12.56 -5.90 -1.88
C ASN A 2 -11.09 -5.60 -1.58
N VAL A 3 -10.65 -4.38 -1.88
CA VAL A 3 -9.32 -3.88 -1.59
C VAL A 3 -9.42 -2.75 -0.58
N THR A 4 -8.70 -2.87 0.52
CA THR A 4 -8.55 -1.83 1.54
C THR A 4 -7.12 -1.31 1.48
N LYS A 5 -6.97 -0.03 1.18
CA LYS A 5 -5.70 0.69 1.24
C LYS A 5 -5.60 1.37 2.59
N VAL A 6 -4.52 1.10 3.31
CA VAL A 6 -4.18 1.77 4.56
C VAL A 6 -2.91 2.59 4.37
N TRP A 7 -2.91 3.82 4.86
CA TRP A 7 -1.75 4.70 4.95
C TRP A 7 -1.25 4.74 6.39
N ASN A 8 0.03 4.42 6.57
CA ASN A 8 0.77 4.45 7.82
C ASN A 8 1.90 5.49 7.71
N ASP A 9 1.53 6.75 7.83
CA ASP A 9 2.37 7.94 7.59
C ASP A 9 1.98 9.13 8.47
N SER A 10 1.42 8.85 9.65
CA SER A 10 1.01 9.86 10.64
C SER A 10 0.07 10.93 10.07
N ASP A 11 -1.05 10.51 9.46
CA ASP A 11 -2.04 11.41 8.84
C ASP A 11 -1.46 12.33 7.76
N ASP A 12 -0.53 11.80 6.96
CA ASP A 12 0.18 12.56 5.91
C ASP A 12 0.95 13.78 6.47
N HIS A 13 1.55 13.65 7.67
CA HIS A 13 2.28 14.74 8.33
C HIS A 13 3.35 15.38 7.44
N ASP A 14 4.06 14.56 6.68
CA ASP A 14 5.15 14.99 5.82
C ASP A 14 4.68 15.48 4.43
N GLY A 15 3.39 15.31 4.08
CA GLY A 15 2.81 15.72 2.80
C GLY A 15 3.28 14.93 1.57
N PHE A 16 3.83 13.72 1.76
CA PHE A 16 4.30 12.87 0.65
C PHE A 16 3.21 11.95 0.10
N ARG A 17 2.04 11.87 0.74
CA ARG A 17 0.96 11.01 0.24
C ARG A 17 0.51 11.51 -1.14
N PRO A 18 0.53 10.66 -2.18
CA PRO A 18 0.05 11.06 -3.48
C PRO A 18 -1.47 11.29 -3.44
N GLN A 19 -1.97 12.13 -4.35
CA GLN A 19 -3.41 12.34 -4.50
C GLN A 19 -4.15 11.08 -4.97
N ASN A 20 -3.44 10.18 -5.65
CA ASN A 20 -4.00 8.95 -6.18
C ASN A 20 -2.99 7.79 -6.10
N VAL A 21 -3.55 6.57 -6.03
CA VAL A 21 -2.80 5.32 -6.14
C VAL A 21 -3.52 4.40 -7.11
N THR A 22 -2.76 3.60 -7.85
CA THR A 22 -3.32 2.67 -8.84
C THR A 22 -3.05 1.24 -8.42
N PHE A 23 -4.10 0.43 -8.42
CA PHE A 23 -4.04 -1.00 -8.22
C PHE A 23 -4.35 -1.72 -9.53
N VAL A 24 -3.56 -2.74 -9.84
CA VAL A 24 -3.73 -3.62 -10.99
C VAL A 24 -4.22 -4.97 -10.49
N LEU A 25 -5.34 -5.43 -11.06
CA LEU A 25 -5.86 -6.78 -10.88
C LEU A 25 -5.16 -7.70 -11.87
N LEU A 26 -4.59 -8.78 -11.36
CA LEU A 26 -4.00 -9.84 -12.16
C LEU A 26 -4.84 -11.11 -12.05
N ALA A 27 -5.18 -11.71 -13.19
CA ALA A 27 -5.82 -13.01 -13.30
C ALA A 27 -4.79 -14.03 -13.80
N ASN A 28 -4.47 -15.03 -12.99
CA ASN A 28 -3.41 -16.01 -13.27
C ASN A 28 -2.05 -15.35 -13.61
N GLY A 29 -1.75 -14.23 -12.94
CA GLY A 29 -0.52 -13.45 -13.16
C GLY A 29 -0.55 -12.49 -14.35
N ASN A 30 -1.63 -12.43 -15.13
CA ASN A 30 -1.78 -11.47 -16.22
C ASN A 30 -2.65 -10.29 -15.81
N GLU A 31 -2.23 -9.07 -16.13
CA GLU A 31 -3.02 -7.85 -15.88
C GLU A 31 -4.34 -7.90 -16.65
N THR A 32 -5.46 -7.71 -15.95
CA THR A 32 -6.81 -7.80 -16.54
C THR A 32 -7.62 -6.52 -16.33
N ALA A 33 -7.39 -5.81 -15.23
CA ALA A 33 -8.06 -4.55 -14.93
C ALA A 33 -7.16 -3.69 -14.02
N ASN A 34 -7.48 -2.40 -13.92
CA ASN A 34 -6.88 -1.52 -12.94
C ASN A 34 -7.95 -0.61 -12.32
N VAL A 35 -7.66 -0.10 -11.13
CA VAL A 35 -8.48 0.91 -10.45
C VAL A 35 -7.56 1.96 -9.86
N THR A 36 -7.90 3.22 -10.11
CA THR A 36 -7.23 4.36 -9.48
C THR A 36 -8.10 4.83 -8.32
N LEU A 37 -7.53 4.89 -7.13
CA LEU A 37 -8.18 5.46 -5.95
C LEU A 37 -7.60 6.85 -5.67
N SER A 38 -8.49 7.76 -5.31
CA SER A 38 -8.17 9.03 -4.67
C SER A 38 -9.06 9.14 -3.44
N GLY A 39 -8.51 9.58 -2.31
CA GLY A 39 -9.27 9.66 -1.07
C GLY A 39 -8.66 10.63 -0.07
N THR A 40 -9.42 10.87 1.00
CA THR A 40 -8.97 11.64 2.16
C THR A 40 -8.85 10.73 3.36
N GLY A 41 -7.91 11.03 4.26
CA GLY A 41 -7.64 10.20 5.44
C GLY A 41 -6.87 8.91 5.12
N ASN A 42 -6.72 8.05 6.12
CA ASN A 42 -5.75 6.96 6.07
C ASN A 42 -6.28 5.65 5.49
N VAL A 43 -7.58 5.53 5.23
CA VAL A 43 -8.19 4.29 4.76
C VAL A 43 -9.00 4.55 3.52
N TRP A 44 -8.58 3.99 2.39
CA TRP A 44 -9.30 4.04 1.12
C TRP A 44 -9.74 2.64 0.73
N THR A 45 -10.83 2.52 -0.04
CA THR A 45 -11.36 1.23 -0.45
C THR A 45 -11.66 1.19 -1.94
N ALA A 46 -11.45 0.02 -2.55
CA ALA A 46 -11.86 -0.30 -3.91
C ALA A 46 -12.58 -1.64 -3.93
N SER A 47 -13.35 -1.89 -4.99
CA SER A 47 -13.88 -3.22 -5.26
C SER A 47 -13.78 -3.56 -6.74
N PHE A 48 -13.46 -4.82 -7.02
CA PHE A 48 -13.55 -5.42 -8.35
C PHE A 48 -14.73 -6.39 -8.34
N ASN A 49 -15.74 -6.09 -9.13
CA ASN A 49 -16.97 -6.89 -9.22
C ASN A 49 -16.93 -7.80 -10.45
N ASP A 50 -17.86 -8.76 -10.51
CA ASP A 50 -18.08 -9.62 -11.68
C ASP A 50 -16.83 -10.38 -12.16
N LEU A 51 -16.00 -10.84 -11.22
CA LEU A 51 -14.80 -11.60 -11.51
C LEU A 51 -15.15 -13.07 -11.80
N PRO A 52 -14.89 -13.60 -13.02
CA PRO A 52 -15.12 -15.00 -13.33
C PRO A 52 -14.31 -15.91 -12.41
N VAL A 53 -14.91 -17.01 -11.93
CA VAL A 53 -14.20 -17.97 -11.06
C VAL A 53 -13.34 -18.94 -11.88
N TYR A 54 -13.72 -19.20 -13.13
CA TYR A 54 -13.05 -20.14 -14.02
C TYR A 54 -12.79 -19.52 -15.39
N ALA A 55 -11.63 -19.85 -15.96
CA ALA A 55 -11.30 -19.59 -17.37
C ALA A 55 -10.80 -20.90 -17.99
N ASN A 56 -11.35 -21.28 -19.15
CA ASN A 56 -10.97 -22.50 -19.88
C ASN A 56 -11.00 -23.77 -19.00
N GLY A 57 -11.99 -23.88 -18.10
CA GLY A 57 -12.15 -25.02 -17.20
C GLY A 57 -11.21 -25.06 -15.98
N SER A 58 -10.34 -24.06 -15.80
CA SER A 58 -9.43 -23.94 -14.64
C SER A 58 -9.80 -22.76 -13.75
N ALA A 59 -9.64 -22.90 -12.43
CA ALA A 59 -9.90 -21.82 -11.49
C ALA A 59 -8.93 -20.64 -11.72
N ILE A 60 -9.44 -19.42 -11.60
CA ILE A 60 -8.63 -18.21 -11.77
C ILE A 60 -8.09 -17.77 -10.42
N VAL A 61 -6.77 -17.59 -10.35
CA VAL A 61 -6.10 -16.99 -9.20
C VAL A 61 -6.03 -15.48 -9.41
N TYR A 62 -6.78 -14.73 -8.61
CA TYR A 62 -6.68 -13.28 -8.61
C TYR A 62 -5.68 -12.77 -7.59
N THR A 63 -4.86 -11.81 -8.01
CA THR A 63 -3.95 -11.07 -7.13
C THR A 63 -4.05 -9.59 -7.42
N ILE A 64 -3.68 -8.76 -6.44
CA ILE A 64 -3.56 -7.32 -6.64
C ILE A 64 -2.10 -6.93 -6.55
N LYS A 65 -1.72 -6.05 -7.45
CA LYS A 65 -0.44 -5.34 -7.43
C LYS A 65 -0.73 -3.85 -7.31
N GLU A 66 -0.15 -3.22 -6.31
CA GLU A 66 -0.09 -1.77 -6.25
C GLU A 66 1.06 -1.28 -7.14
N LEU A 67 0.80 -0.22 -7.94
CA LEU A 67 1.89 0.46 -8.63
C LEU A 67 2.77 1.19 -7.63
N THR A 68 4.08 1.25 -7.90
CA THR A 68 5.05 1.86 -7.00
C THR A 68 4.60 3.24 -6.53
N VAL A 69 4.54 3.42 -5.21
CA VAL A 69 4.31 4.71 -4.57
C VAL A 69 5.64 5.19 -4.02
N GLU A 70 6.15 6.27 -4.59
CA GLU A 70 7.42 6.86 -4.17
C GLU A 70 7.38 7.24 -2.69
N TYR A 71 8.49 7.06 -1.97
CA TYR A 71 8.62 7.38 -0.53
C TYR A 71 7.86 6.45 0.44
N TYR A 72 7.24 5.38 -0.05
CA TYR A 72 6.50 4.42 0.76
C TYR A 72 6.96 2.97 0.50
N ASN A 73 6.92 2.16 1.55
CA ASN A 73 7.00 0.71 1.45
C ASN A 73 5.59 0.12 1.48
N SER A 74 5.26 -0.70 0.48
CA SER A 74 3.94 -1.33 0.34
C SER A 74 3.97 -2.77 0.88
N THR A 75 2.99 -3.13 1.70
CA THR A 75 2.87 -4.47 2.30
C THR A 75 1.45 -4.99 2.17
N VAL A 76 1.31 -6.26 1.77
CA VAL A 76 0.02 -6.96 1.75
C VAL A 76 -0.16 -7.67 3.08
N THR A 77 -1.17 -7.25 3.86
CA THR A 77 -1.45 -7.83 5.19
C THR A 77 -2.60 -8.84 5.16
N ASN A 78 -3.49 -8.74 4.17
CA ASN A 78 -4.49 -9.76 3.86
C ASN A 78 -4.59 -9.92 2.35
N SER A 79 -4.64 -11.16 1.87
CA SER A 79 -4.63 -11.49 0.44
C SER A 79 -5.84 -12.31 0.01
N SER A 80 -6.94 -12.25 0.77
CA SER A 80 -8.17 -13.00 0.46
C SER A 80 -9.05 -12.23 -0.52
N LEU A 81 -9.81 -12.93 -1.37
CA LEU A 81 -10.72 -12.29 -2.32
C LEU A 81 -11.77 -11.38 -1.64
N SER A 82 -12.21 -11.73 -0.43
CA SER A 82 -13.19 -10.96 0.34
C SER A 82 -12.59 -9.77 1.08
N ASN A 83 -11.29 -9.82 1.39
CA ASN A 83 -10.60 -8.84 2.22
C ASN A 83 -9.12 -8.79 1.81
N TYR A 84 -8.79 -7.92 0.86
CA TYR A 84 -7.43 -7.69 0.43
C TYR A 84 -6.94 -6.37 1.03
N THR A 85 -5.92 -6.38 1.87
CA THR A 85 -5.45 -5.16 2.56
C THR A 85 -4.01 -4.86 2.21
N ILE A 86 -3.78 -3.64 1.73
CA ILE A 86 -2.47 -3.12 1.31
C ILE A 86 -2.15 -1.91 2.19
N THR A 87 -1.05 -1.97 2.92
CA THR A 87 -0.59 -0.90 3.81
C THR A 87 0.65 -0.25 3.22
N ASN A 88 0.58 1.05 2.96
CA ASN A 88 1.75 1.88 2.65
C ASN A 88 2.30 2.49 3.93
N THR A 89 3.56 2.22 4.23
CA THR A 89 4.27 2.82 5.36
C THR A 89 5.31 3.81 4.84
N ARG A 90 5.33 5.03 5.39
CA ARG A 90 6.29 6.07 5.02
C ARG A 90 7.73 5.61 5.29
N ILE A 91 8.61 5.76 4.30
CA ILE A 91 10.04 5.48 4.45
C ILE A 91 10.71 6.69 5.12
N VAL A 92 10.92 6.62 6.44
CA VAL A 92 11.66 7.67 7.15
C VAL A 92 13.17 7.49 6.94
N GLU A 93 13.81 8.45 6.30
CA GLU A 93 15.27 8.55 6.31
C GLU A 93 15.70 9.16 7.63
N PHE A 94 16.14 8.34 8.58
CA PHE A 94 16.74 8.88 9.80
C PHE A 94 18.09 9.52 9.46
N THR A 95 18.21 10.84 9.56
CA THR A 95 19.50 11.46 9.84
C THR A 95 19.85 11.14 11.29
N SER A 96 20.74 10.16 11.51
CA SER A 96 21.29 9.91 12.84
C SER A 96 22.15 11.10 13.25
N VAL A 97 21.63 11.96 14.13
CA VAL A 97 22.43 13.02 14.76
C VAL A 97 23.04 12.43 16.02
N ASN A 98 24.29 11.99 15.95
CA ASN A 98 25.06 11.64 17.14
C ASN A 98 25.34 12.91 17.95
N VAL A 99 24.54 13.18 18.98
CA VAL A 99 24.88 14.20 19.98
C VAL A 99 25.86 13.58 20.97
N THR A 100 27.15 13.90 20.83
CA THR A 100 28.14 13.61 21.87
C THR A 100 27.97 14.63 22.99
N LYS A 101 27.34 14.22 24.10
CA LYS A 101 27.30 15.02 25.31
C LYS A 101 28.64 14.89 26.03
N VAL A 102 29.53 15.86 25.84
CA VAL A 102 30.72 16.01 26.67
C VAL A 102 30.28 16.68 27.96
N TRP A 103 30.37 15.96 29.07
CA TRP A 103 30.30 16.55 30.40
C TRP A 103 31.74 16.91 30.80
N ASP A 104 31.99 18.20 30.98
CA ASP A 104 33.22 18.70 31.58
C ASP A 104 32.90 18.99 33.05
N ASP A 105 33.06 17.98 33.91
CA ASP A 105 32.99 18.15 35.36
C ASP A 105 34.38 18.51 35.85
N ASP A 106 34.69 19.81 35.81
CA ASP A 106 35.88 20.38 36.43
C ASP A 106 35.48 20.96 37.79
N ARG A 107 35.65 20.17 38.86
CA ARG A 107 35.82 20.68 40.23
C ARG A 107 36.44 19.70 41.22
#